data_AF-A0A1F3B6G2-F1
#
_entry.id   AF-A0A1F3B6G2-F1
#
_cell.length_a   1.000
_cell.length_b   1.000
_cell.length_c   1.000
_cell.angle_alpha   90.00
_cell.angle_beta   90.00
_cell.angle_gamma   90.00
#
_symmetry.space_group_name_H-M   'P 1'
#
loop_
_entity.id
_entity.type
_entity.pdbx_description
1 polymer ?
#
loop_
_entity_poly.entity_id
_entity_poly.type
_entity_poly.pdbx_seq_one_letter_code
_entity_poly.pdbx_strand_id
1 'polypeptide(L)'
;MARGWLRIVVVTLVLALAFGTVASGQSPDRRVRELILLTRPQAVDPREFETARFVAPEFEKLGVKVTVRVMPWEQMADYVWYSRDKWDMTMWQMVGRPERSDPDEFAMNLFHSSTAVNGYNFVGYQNGTYNNIAEAQRIKTDLKTRQQLVREAQKIIARDVPYVFLVFPESAYAYNNTIWDAKTVVEQTGLGIKNFWTFDQARPLGNQRDMILNTNDPLQAINPLFISGAADSWVTELIWDRLFRVGPDGLPKPWAAEKADWVDSVTLDVTLRRGMKWHDGRPVTADDVIFSYTAPLGDEVPMYKPFVRNIEKIEKRSDTVIRFVLREPYAPFLIASLSKLNIIPKHIWEPVLADLARKPENAESYQEATPIGSGPFKFVQWKKS
;
A
#
# COMPACT_ATOMS: atom_id res chain seq x y z
N MET A 1 -21.15 85.69 -38.76
CA MET A 1 -21.59 84.51 -39.54
C MET A 1 -20.33 83.67 -39.80
N ALA A 2 -20.09 82.62 -39.01
CA ALA A 2 -20.33 81.21 -39.37
C ALA A 2 -19.37 80.75 -40.50
N ARG A 3 -18.45 79.77 -40.40
CA ARG A 3 -18.24 78.60 -39.53
C ARG A 3 -16.74 78.27 -39.54
N GLY A 4 -16.15 77.92 -38.39
CA GLY A 4 -14.82 77.31 -38.29
C GLY A 4 -14.94 75.91 -37.70
N TRP A 5 -14.47 74.90 -38.43
CA TRP A 5 -14.34 73.53 -37.94
C TRP A 5 -13.05 73.41 -37.13
N LEU A 6 -13.16 73.16 -35.83
CA LEU A 6 -12.03 72.75 -35.00
C LEU A 6 -12.39 71.45 -34.27
N ARG A 7 -11.60 70.41 -34.54
CA ARG A 7 -11.62 69.13 -33.82
C ARG A 7 -11.11 69.38 -32.40
N ILE A 8 -11.96 69.14 -31.39
CA ILE A 8 -11.53 69.05 -29.99
C ILE A 8 -11.51 67.56 -29.64
N VAL A 9 -10.31 67.06 -29.35
CA VAL A 9 -10.09 65.78 -28.69
C VAL A 9 -10.43 65.98 -27.21
N VAL A 10 -11.51 65.37 -26.73
CA VAL A 10 -11.79 65.25 -25.31
C VAL A 10 -11.16 63.95 -24.84
N VAL A 11 -10.10 64.07 -24.03
CA VAL A 11 -9.57 62.96 -23.24
C VAL A 11 -10.52 62.74 -22.07
N THR A 12 -11.38 61.75 -22.17
CA THR A 12 -12.22 61.32 -21.04
C THR A 12 -11.42 60.36 -20.18
N LEU A 13 -11.00 60.84 -19.00
CA LEU A 13 -10.47 60.01 -17.92
C LEU A 13 -11.61 59.09 -17.44
N VAL A 14 -11.57 57.81 -17.81
CA VAL A 14 -12.45 56.80 -17.23
C VAL A 14 -11.83 56.33 -15.92
N LEU A 15 -12.32 56.85 -14.80
CA LEU A 15 -12.15 56.19 -13.50
C LEU A 15 -12.91 54.86 -13.57
N ALA A 16 -12.18 53.77 -13.80
CA ALA A 16 -12.68 52.43 -13.59
C ALA A 16 -12.81 52.19 -12.08
N LEU A 17 -13.95 52.54 -11.52
CA LEU A 17 -14.42 51.98 -10.24
C LEU A 17 -14.61 50.48 -10.48
N ALA A 18 -13.63 49.69 -10.06
CA ALA A 18 -13.74 48.25 -9.95
C ALA A 18 -14.76 47.94 -8.84
N PHE A 19 -16.04 47.98 -9.18
CA PHE A 19 -17.05 47.27 -8.41
C PHE A 19 -16.70 45.78 -8.51
N GLY A 20 -16.21 45.22 -7.41
CA GLY A 20 -16.08 43.79 -7.27
C GLY A 20 -17.40 43.14 -7.67
N THR A 21 -17.34 42.22 -8.62
CA THR A 21 -18.43 41.32 -8.92
C THR A 21 -18.69 40.46 -7.70
N VAL A 22 -19.54 40.95 -6.80
CA VAL A 22 -20.31 40.08 -5.91
C VAL A 22 -21.04 39.14 -6.85
N ALA A 23 -20.78 37.83 -6.71
CA ALA A 23 -21.43 36.80 -7.48
C ALA A 23 -22.96 36.87 -7.28
N SER A 24 -23.63 37.66 -8.12
CA SER A 24 -25.08 37.76 -8.15
C SER A 24 -25.62 36.61 -8.99
N GLY A 25 -26.12 35.57 -8.31
CA GLY A 25 -26.88 34.49 -8.96
C GLY A 25 -26.73 33.13 -8.31
N GLN A 26 -27.14 32.96 -7.05
CA GLN A 26 -27.58 31.66 -6.57
C GLN A 26 -29.10 31.73 -6.33
N SER A 27 -29.86 31.07 -7.21
CA SER A 27 -31.30 30.90 -7.05
C SER A 27 -31.58 30.20 -5.71
N PRO A 28 -32.59 30.64 -4.93
CA PRO A 28 -32.98 29.98 -3.67
C PRO A 28 -33.33 28.49 -3.82
N ASP A 29 -33.64 28.05 -5.04
CA ASP A 29 -34.12 26.70 -5.37
C ASP A 29 -33.04 25.71 -5.84
N ARG A 30 -31.74 26.04 -5.76
CA ARG A 30 -30.71 25.05 -6.10
C ARG A 30 -30.63 23.98 -5.01
N ARG A 31 -31.47 22.95 -5.11
CA ARG A 31 -31.38 21.75 -4.28
C ARG A 31 -29.95 21.23 -4.34
N VAL A 32 -29.31 21.12 -3.18
CA VAL A 32 -28.04 20.40 -3.07
C VAL A 32 -28.30 18.99 -3.58
N ARG A 33 -27.49 18.53 -4.55
CA ARG A 33 -27.67 17.20 -5.11
C ARG A 33 -27.51 16.17 -3.99
N GLU A 34 -28.27 15.09 -4.10
CA GLU A 34 -28.10 13.94 -3.23
C GLU A 34 -26.70 13.36 -3.38
N LEU A 35 -26.09 12.99 -2.24
CA LEU A 35 -24.79 12.34 -2.19
C LEU A 35 -24.95 10.84 -1.94
N ILE A 36 -24.05 10.05 -2.50
CA ILE A 36 -24.01 8.60 -2.34
C ILE A 36 -22.82 8.20 -1.46
N LEU A 37 -23.12 7.54 -0.33
CA LEU A 37 -22.14 6.98 0.60
C LEU A 37 -22.10 5.45 0.48
N LEU A 38 -20.95 4.89 0.12
CA LEU A 38 -20.77 3.44 0.04
C LEU A 38 -20.32 2.85 1.39
N THR A 39 -20.89 1.71 1.76
CA THR A 39 -20.46 0.91 2.93
C THR A 39 -20.70 -0.60 2.74
N ARG A 40 -19.95 -1.42 3.48
CA ARG A 40 -20.07 -2.87 3.51
C ARG A 40 -21.25 -3.28 4.41
N PRO A 41 -21.76 -4.52 4.28
CA PRO A 41 -22.81 -5.03 5.15
C PRO A 41 -22.38 -5.04 6.62
N GLN A 42 -23.32 -4.74 7.52
CA GLN A 42 -23.09 -4.74 8.98
C GLN A 42 -22.50 -6.06 9.48
N ALA A 43 -22.91 -7.20 8.91
CA ALA A 43 -22.42 -8.52 9.31
C ALA A 43 -20.93 -8.75 8.99
N VAL A 44 -20.35 -7.96 8.08
CA VAL A 44 -18.94 -8.06 7.67
C VAL A 44 -18.07 -7.05 8.43
N ASP A 45 -18.49 -5.78 8.46
CA ASP A 45 -17.82 -4.75 9.25
C ASP A 45 -18.84 -3.84 9.95
N PRO A 46 -19.22 -4.17 11.21
CA PRO A 46 -20.17 -3.38 11.96
C PRO A 46 -19.71 -1.94 12.20
N ARG A 47 -18.40 -1.72 12.39
CA ARG A 47 -17.87 -0.37 12.68
C ARG A 47 -18.02 0.53 11.48
N GLU A 48 -17.67 0.02 10.31
CA GLU A 48 -17.82 0.73 9.04
C GLU A 48 -19.30 1.10 8.79
N PHE A 49 -20.18 0.11 8.91
CA PHE A 49 -21.61 0.27 8.65
C PHE A 49 -22.27 1.28 9.61
N GLU A 50 -22.01 1.18 10.91
CA GLU A 50 -22.56 2.12 11.89
C GLU A 50 -21.99 3.53 11.70
N THR A 51 -20.72 3.65 11.31
CA THR A 51 -20.14 4.96 10.97
C THR A 51 -20.88 5.58 9.77
N ALA A 52 -21.17 4.80 8.72
CA ALA A 52 -21.92 5.32 7.57
C ALA A 52 -23.33 5.78 7.95
N ARG A 53 -23.98 5.05 8.85
CA ARG A 53 -25.30 5.41 9.41
C ARG A 53 -25.26 6.61 10.34
N PHE A 54 -24.12 6.90 10.96
CA PHE A 54 -23.92 8.12 11.75
C PHE A 54 -23.64 9.33 10.85
N VAL A 55 -22.84 9.17 9.81
CA VAL A 55 -22.46 10.27 8.90
C VAL A 55 -23.66 10.80 8.12
N ALA A 56 -24.51 9.94 7.56
CA ALA A 56 -25.63 10.38 6.72
C ALA A 56 -26.58 11.39 7.42
N PRO A 57 -27.11 11.12 8.63
CA PRO A 57 -27.96 12.07 9.36
C PRO A 57 -27.27 13.40 9.71
N GLU A 58 -25.96 13.43 9.96
CA GLU A 58 -25.24 14.68 10.24
C GLU A 58 -25.19 15.58 9.00
N PHE A 59 -25.06 15.01 7.80
CA PHE A 59 -25.19 15.76 6.54
C PHE A 59 -26.63 16.25 6.30
N GLU A 60 -27.64 15.47 6.68
CA GLU A 60 -29.04 15.88 6.55
C GLU A 60 -29.38 17.09 7.42
N LYS A 61 -28.77 17.22 8.61
CA LYS A 61 -28.89 18.44 9.45
C LYS A 61 -28.34 19.70 8.75
N LEU A 62 -27.42 19.53 7.80
CA LEU A 62 -26.87 20.60 6.97
C LEU A 62 -27.67 20.83 5.67
N GLY A 63 -28.81 20.15 5.51
CA GLY A 63 -29.66 20.23 4.32
C GLY A 63 -29.13 19.42 3.13
N VAL A 64 -28.18 18.49 3.35
CA VAL A 64 -27.60 17.63 2.31
C VAL A 64 -28.12 16.22 2.47
N LYS A 65 -28.92 15.75 1.51
CA LYS A 65 -29.41 14.36 1.51
C LYS A 65 -28.27 13.40 1.18
N VAL A 66 -28.10 12.35 1.99
CA VAL A 66 -27.11 11.29 1.77
C VAL A 66 -27.83 9.94 1.69
N THR A 67 -27.67 9.22 0.58
CA THR A 67 -28.11 7.83 0.47
C THR A 67 -26.93 6.89 0.76
N VAL A 68 -27.09 6.08 1.80
CA VAL A 68 -26.15 4.99 2.13
C VAL A 68 -26.44 3.78 1.25
N ARG A 69 -25.47 3.36 0.45
CA ARG A 69 -25.53 2.15 -0.38
C ARG A 69 -24.66 1.05 0.23
N VAL A 70 -25.31 -0.04 0.59
CA VAL A 70 -24.67 -1.22 1.16
C VAL A 70 -24.34 -2.20 0.05
N MET A 71 -23.09 -2.67 -0.03
CA MET A 71 -22.69 -3.66 -1.03
C MET A 71 -21.52 -4.55 -0.55
N PRO A 72 -21.44 -5.81 -1.01
CA PRO A 72 -20.30 -6.70 -0.71
C PRO A 72 -18.96 -6.10 -1.16
N TRP A 73 -17.85 -6.56 -0.55
CA TRP A 73 -16.51 -6.02 -0.79
C TRP A 73 -16.11 -5.98 -2.28
N GLU A 74 -16.22 -7.10 -3.00
CA GLU A 74 -15.80 -7.16 -4.41
C GLU A 74 -16.57 -6.15 -5.28
N GLN A 75 -17.88 -6.06 -5.07
CA GLN A 75 -18.71 -5.07 -5.75
C GLN A 75 -18.31 -3.63 -5.37
N MET A 76 -18.02 -3.38 -4.08
CA MET A 76 -17.57 -2.05 -3.65
C MET A 76 -16.23 -1.68 -4.28
N ALA A 77 -15.26 -2.59 -4.28
CA ALA A 77 -13.93 -2.35 -4.82
C ALA A 77 -14.01 -1.98 -6.31
N ASP A 78 -14.74 -2.77 -7.10
CA ASP A 78 -15.01 -2.49 -8.52
C ASP A 78 -15.70 -1.13 -8.71
N TYR A 79 -16.69 -0.82 -7.87
CA TYR A 79 -17.44 0.42 -7.97
C TYR A 79 -16.59 1.64 -7.62
N VAL A 80 -15.76 1.55 -6.58
CA VAL A 80 -14.82 2.60 -6.17
C VAL A 80 -13.79 2.86 -7.26
N TRP A 81 -13.21 1.81 -7.85
CA TRP A 81 -12.14 1.95 -8.84
C TRP A 81 -12.63 2.34 -10.23
N TYR A 82 -13.76 1.81 -10.69
CA TYR A 82 -14.18 1.94 -12.09
C TYR A 82 -15.43 2.79 -12.30
N SER A 83 -16.12 3.20 -11.24
CA SER A 83 -17.37 3.97 -11.32
C SER A 83 -17.32 5.27 -10.52
N ARG A 84 -16.20 6.00 -10.60
CA ARG A 84 -15.95 7.26 -9.86
C ARG A 84 -17.08 8.30 -9.97
N ASP A 85 -17.80 8.35 -11.09
CA ASP A 85 -18.92 9.28 -11.30
C ASP A 85 -20.23 8.84 -10.63
N LYS A 86 -20.25 7.68 -9.97
CA LYS A 86 -21.45 7.05 -9.39
C LYS A 86 -21.49 7.06 -7.86
N TRP A 87 -20.47 7.60 -7.20
CA TRP A 87 -20.40 7.71 -5.75
C TRP A 87 -19.70 9.02 -5.33
N ASP A 88 -19.96 9.46 -4.10
CA ASP A 88 -19.44 10.73 -3.58
C ASP A 88 -18.56 10.53 -2.36
N MET A 89 -18.94 9.55 -1.53
CA MET A 89 -18.25 9.20 -0.32
C MET A 89 -18.16 7.68 -0.23
N THR A 90 -17.11 7.18 0.40
CA THR A 90 -16.93 5.75 0.62
C THR A 90 -16.31 5.52 1.98
N MET A 91 -16.74 4.46 2.64
CA MET A 91 -16.05 3.94 3.82
C MET A 91 -14.91 2.97 3.47
N TRP A 92 -14.62 2.80 2.17
CA TRP A 92 -13.45 2.06 1.71
C TRP A 92 -12.17 2.66 2.29
N GLN A 93 -11.26 1.78 2.68
CA GLN A 93 -9.96 2.13 3.22
C GLN A 93 -8.88 1.24 2.63
N MET A 94 -7.66 1.76 2.55
CA MET A 94 -6.50 0.93 2.25
C MET A 94 -6.12 0.08 3.46
N VAL A 95 -5.76 -1.17 3.21
CA VAL A 95 -5.15 -2.03 4.23
C VAL A 95 -3.79 -1.46 4.65
N GLY A 96 -3.59 -1.24 5.95
CA GLY A 96 -2.30 -0.88 6.51
C GLY A 96 -1.30 -2.03 6.33
N ARG A 97 -0.10 -1.74 5.81
CA ARG A 97 1.00 -2.71 5.70
C ARG A 97 2.34 -2.05 5.97
N PRO A 98 3.31 -2.73 6.60
CA PRO A 98 4.61 -2.14 6.92
C PRO A 98 5.33 -1.56 5.69
N GLU A 99 5.35 -2.31 4.60
CA GLU A 99 6.03 -1.98 3.33
C GLU A 99 5.43 -0.76 2.60
N ARG A 100 4.26 -0.28 3.02
CA ARG A 100 3.65 0.96 2.52
C ARG A 100 4.13 2.19 3.28
N SER A 101 5.04 2.04 4.25
CA SER A 101 5.58 3.15 5.03
C SER A 101 6.53 4.06 4.24
N ASP A 102 7.07 3.58 3.11
CA ASP A 102 7.84 4.44 2.23
C ASP A 102 6.92 5.45 1.52
N PRO A 103 7.28 6.75 1.49
CA PRO A 103 6.44 7.79 0.88
C PRO A 103 6.18 7.60 -0.61
N ASP A 104 6.98 6.80 -1.33
CA ASP A 104 6.75 6.49 -2.75
C ASP A 104 5.38 5.85 -2.99
N GLU A 105 4.92 4.98 -2.08
CA GLU A 105 3.63 4.30 -2.19
C GLU A 105 2.50 5.33 -2.28
N PHE A 106 2.47 6.29 -1.36
CA PHE A 106 1.46 7.36 -1.38
C PHE A 106 1.71 8.33 -2.52
N ALA A 107 2.96 8.75 -2.69
CA ALA A 107 3.31 9.79 -3.65
C ALA A 107 2.87 9.40 -5.07
N MET A 108 3.02 8.13 -5.41
CA MET A 108 2.82 7.65 -6.77
C MET A 108 1.53 6.86 -6.96
N ASN A 109 1.13 6.02 -6.01
CA ASN A 109 -0.07 5.20 -6.21
C ASN A 109 -1.35 6.01 -5.96
N LEU A 110 -1.39 6.92 -4.98
CA LEU A 110 -2.62 7.62 -4.61
C LEU A 110 -2.88 8.93 -5.34
N PHE A 111 -1.83 9.58 -5.83
CA PHE A 111 -1.92 10.97 -6.28
C PHE A 111 -1.29 11.21 -7.66
N HIS A 112 -0.48 10.29 -8.19
CA HIS A 112 0.09 10.49 -9.52
C HIS A 112 -0.98 10.37 -10.60
N SER A 113 -0.94 11.23 -11.62
CA SER A 113 -1.97 11.21 -12.67
C SER A 113 -1.97 9.93 -13.51
N SER A 114 -0.85 9.22 -13.61
CA SER A 114 -0.79 7.94 -14.36
C SER A 114 -1.63 6.82 -13.74
N THR A 115 -2.02 6.95 -12.46
CA THR A 115 -2.85 5.97 -11.76
C THR A 115 -4.32 6.41 -11.65
N ALA A 116 -4.71 7.51 -12.31
CA ALA A 116 -6.04 8.09 -12.21
C ALA A 116 -7.12 7.33 -12.99
N VAL A 117 -6.73 6.54 -14.00
CA VAL A 117 -7.67 5.81 -14.86
C VAL A 117 -7.95 4.43 -14.31
N ASN A 118 -6.91 3.64 -14.03
CA ASN A 118 -7.01 2.23 -13.63
C ASN A 118 -6.15 1.91 -12.40
N GLY A 119 -5.96 2.86 -11.48
CA GLY A 119 -5.08 2.69 -10.32
C GLY A 119 -5.64 3.29 -9.03
N TYR A 120 -4.78 3.39 -8.01
CA TYR A 120 -5.21 3.81 -6.67
C TYR A 120 -5.50 5.31 -6.53
N ASN A 121 -5.29 6.12 -7.57
CA ASN A 121 -5.81 7.48 -7.65
C ASN A 121 -7.26 7.45 -8.17
N PHE A 122 -8.13 6.73 -7.45
CA PHE A 122 -9.52 6.51 -7.84
C PHE A 122 -10.41 7.76 -7.68
N VAL A 123 -9.88 8.85 -7.08
CA VAL A 123 -10.52 10.18 -7.09
C VAL A 123 -10.17 10.98 -8.35
N GLY A 124 -9.20 10.51 -9.14
CA GLY A 124 -8.78 11.11 -10.40
C GLY A 124 -8.12 12.48 -10.24
N TYR A 125 -7.32 12.64 -9.18
CA TYR A 125 -6.52 13.85 -8.94
C TYR A 125 -5.46 14.02 -10.05
N GLN A 126 -5.32 15.23 -10.57
CA GLN A 126 -4.35 15.54 -11.62
C GLN A 126 -3.61 16.84 -11.32
N ASN A 127 -2.27 16.75 -11.23
CA ASN A 127 -1.42 17.92 -11.04
C ASN A 127 -0.03 17.66 -11.63
N GLY A 128 0.32 18.37 -12.71
CA GLY A 128 1.60 18.17 -13.41
C GLY A 128 2.83 18.52 -12.58
N THR A 129 2.74 19.55 -11.73
CA THR A 129 3.84 19.91 -10.81
C THR A 129 4.04 18.81 -9.77
N TYR A 130 2.96 18.27 -9.22
CA TYR A 130 3.01 17.15 -8.30
C TYR A 130 3.66 15.91 -8.94
N ASN A 131 3.25 15.55 -10.16
CA ASN A 131 3.79 14.40 -10.89
C ASN A 131 5.32 14.48 -11.00
N ASN A 132 5.85 15.63 -11.45
CA ASN A 132 7.29 15.84 -11.58
C ASN A 132 8.04 15.63 -10.25
N ILE A 133 7.47 16.08 -9.12
CA ILE A 133 8.08 15.91 -7.80
C ILE A 133 8.02 14.45 -7.34
N ALA A 134 6.88 13.79 -7.56
CA ALA A 134 6.65 12.40 -7.18
C ALA A 134 7.55 11.44 -7.97
N GLU A 135 7.78 11.72 -9.26
CA GLU A 135 8.75 11.01 -10.10
C GLU A 135 10.20 11.33 -9.68
N ALA A 136 10.52 12.60 -9.42
CA ALA A 136 11.85 12.99 -9.00
C ALA A 136 12.29 12.31 -7.70
N GLN A 137 11.43 12.19 -6.69
CA GLN A 137 11.81 11.58 -5.42
C GLN A 137 12.16 10.08 -5.55
N ARG A 138 11.61 9.37 -6.54
CA ARG A 138 11.90 7.94 -6.77
C ARG A 138 13.36 7.66 -7.05
N ILE A 139 14.01 8.57 -7.78
CA ILE A 139 15.37 8.38 -8.27
C ILE A 139 16.42 9.06 -7.38
N LYS A 140 16.03 9.70 -6.27
CA LYS A 140 16.96 10.35 -5.33
C LYS A 140 17.39 9.40 -4.22
N THR A 141 18.60 8.88 -4.31
CA THR A 141 19.21 8.04 -3.28
C THR A 141 19.68 8.82 -2.05
N ASP A 142 19.97 10.13 -2.19
CA ASP A 142 20.22 10.99 -1.03
C ASP A 142 18.93 11.25 -0.25
N LEU A 143 18.90 10.76 1.00
CA LEU A 143 17.71 10.80 1.85
C LEU A 143 17.25 12.23 2.19
N LYS A 144 18.18 13.19 2.36
CA LYS A 144 17.82 14.57 2.69
C LYS A 144 17.11 15.24 1.52
N THR A 145 17.66 15.09 0.32
CA THR A 145 17.09 15.60 -0.92
C THR A 145 15.74 14.94 -1.20
N ARG A 146 15.65 13.61 -1.04
CA ARG A 146 14.39 12.87 -1.20
C ARG A 146 13.31 13.36 -0.23
N GLN A 147 13.67 13.54 1.04
CA GLN A 147 12.74 14.04 2.06
C GLN A 147 12.22 15.45 1.73
N GLN A 148 13.07 16.34 1.20
CA GLN A 148 12.64 17.67 0.77
C GLN A 148 11.60 17.59 -0.34
N LEU A 149 11.84 16.77 -1.38
CA LEU A 149 10.89 16.56 -2.47
C LEU A 149 9.55 16.01 -1.96
N VAL A 150 9.57 15.01 -1.07
CA VAL A 150 8.36 14.45 -0.47
C VAL A 150 7.58 15.52 0.33
N ARG A 151 8.26 16.40 1.07
CA ARG A 151 7.61 17.50 1.78
C ARG A 151 6.95 18.51 0.83
N GLU A 152 7.58 18.82 -0.30
CA GLU A 152 6.97 19.69 -1.32
C GLU A 152 5.74 19.02 -1.96
N ALA A 153 5.80 17.73 -2.25
CA ALA A 153 4.64 16.96 -2.71
C ALA A 153 3.48 17.02 -1.70
N GLN A 154 3.78 16.83 -0.41
CA GLN A 154 2.78 16.93 0.67
C GLN A 154 2.16 18.33 0.78
N LYS A 155 2.92 19.41 0.59
CA LYS A 155 2.37 20.78 0.57
C LYS A 155 1.36 20.98 -0.56
N ILE A 156 1.63 20.42 -1.74
CA ILE A 156 0.71 20.47 -2.87
C ILE A 156 -0.59 19.73 -2.54
N ILE A 157 -0.50 18.51 -2.01
CA ILE A 157 -1.68 17.72 -1.61
C ILE A 157 -2.47 18.42 -0.50
N ALA A 158 -1.79 19.01 0.49
CA ALA A 158 -2.44 19.74 1.57
C ALA A 158 -3.18 21.00 1.07
N ARG A 159 -2.67 21.66 0.03
CA ARG A 159 -3.34 22.80 -0.62
C ARG A 159 -4.52 22.35 -1.48
N ASP A 160 -4.34 21.28 -2.25
CA ASP A 160 -5.33 20.85 -3.25
C ASP A 160 -6.46 19.99 -2.65
N VAL A 161 -6.23 19.37 -1.49
CA VAL A 161 -7.18 18.55 -0.71
C VAL A 161 -7.95 17.55 -1.58
N PRO A 162 -7.26 16.59 -2.25
CA PRO A 162 -7.92 15.59 -3.09
C PRO A 162 -8.80 14.61 -2.30
N TYR A 163 -8.57 14.48 -0.99
CA TYR A 163 -9.36 13.66 -0.08
C TYR A 163 -9.83 14.48 1.12
N VAL A 164 -11.06 14.21 1.55
CA VAL A 164 -11.56 14.59 2.88
C VAL A 164 -11.90 13.29 3.59
N PHE A 165 -11.14 12.96 4.64
CA PHE A 165 -11.38 11.76 5.44
C PHE A 165 -12.60 11.99 6.34
N LEU A 166 -13.57 11.08 6.26
CA LEU A 166 -14.82 11.18 7.02
C LEU A 166 -14.60 10.94 8.52
N VAL A 167 -13.70 10.02 8.84
CA VAL A 167 -13.38 9.60 10.21
C VAL A 167 -11.92 9.18 10.34
N PHE A 168 -11.39 9.27 11.55
CA PHE A 168 -10.07 8.75 11.94
C PHE A 168 -10.28 7.69 13.03
N PRO A 169 -10.49 6.41 12.66
CA PRO A 169 -10.81 5.37 13.62
C PRO A 169 -9.61 5.04 14.50
N GLU A 170 -9.81 5.02 15.81
CA GLU A 170 -8.83 4.47 16.73
C GLU A 170 -8.94 2.94 16.76
N SER A 171 -7.81 2.25 16.70
CA SER A 171 -7.74 0.79 16.81
C SER A 171 -7.19 0.41 18.17
N ALA A 172 -8.05 -0.11 19.03
CA ALA A 172 -7.64 -0.68 20.31
C ALA A 172 -7.16 -2.11 20.12
N TYR A 173 -5.98 -2.41 20.67
CA TYR A 173 -5.45 -3.76 20.75
C TYR A 173 -5.28 -4.14 22.23
N ALA A 174 -5.61 -5.38 22.56
CA ALA A 174 -5.46 -5.91 23.90
C ALA A 174 -4.64 -7.20 23.85
N TYR A 175 -3.79 -7.39 24.86
CA TYR A 175 -3.07 -8.63 25.12
C TYR A 175 -3.00 -8.85 26.63
N ASN A 176 -2.76 -10.10 27.04
CA ASN A 176 -2.61 -10.43 28.44
C ASN A 176 -1.15 -10.23 28.89
N ASN A 177 -0.90 -9.15 29.63
CA ASN A 177 0.43 -8.81 30.17
C ASN A 177 0.86 -9.64 31.39
N THR A 178 0.00 -10.54 31.89
CA THR A 178 0.39 -11.57 32.87
C THR A 178 0.92 -12.84 32.18
N ILE A 179 0.69 -12.98 30.87
CA ILE A 179 1.19 -14.09 30.05
C ILE A 179 2.39 -13.64 29.23
N TRP A 180 2.33 -12.45 28.63
CA TRP A 180 3.38 -11.93 27.75
C TRP A 180 4.09 -10.73 28.38
N ASP A 181 5.42 -10.72 28.36
CA ASP A 181 6.20 -9.59 28.85
C ASP A 181 5.91 -8.36 27.99
N ALA A 182 5.30 -7.35 28.61
CA ALA A 182 4.93 -6.09 27.97
C ALA A 182 6.10 -5.39 27.28
N LYS A 183 7.35 -5.59 27.75
CA LYS A 183 8.55 -4.99 27.15
C LYS A 183 8.95 -5.63 25.82
N THR A 184 8.34 -6.77 25.48
CA THR A 184 8.65 -7.57 24.29
C THR A 184 7.53 -7.53 23.25
N VAL A 185 6.39 -6.91 23.59
CA VAL A 185 5.33 -6.61 22.64
C VAL A 185 5.71 -5.33 21.91
N VAL A 186 5.67 -5.39 20.58
CA VAL A 186 6.19 -4.34 19.72
C VAL A 186 5.04 -3.59 19.06
N GLU A 187 4.90 -2.32 19.39
CA GLU A 187 3.96 -1.45 18.67
C GLU A 187 4.60 -0.99 17.36
N GLN A 188 3.93 -1.30 16.25
CA GLN A 188 4.35 -0.87 14.92
C GLN A 188 3.38 0.17 14.37
N THR A 189 3.95 1.27 13.86
CA THR A 189 3.19 2.36 13.22
C THR A 189 2.24 1.80 12.16
N GLY A 190 0.94 2.10 12.29
CA GLY A 190 -0.12 1.69 11.36
C GLY A 190 -0.67 0.27 11.55
N LEU A 191 -0.06 -0.58 12.37
CA LEU A 191 -0.50 -1.99 12.59
C LEU A 191 -0.78 -2.34 14.05
N GLY A 192 -0.36 -1.47 14.98
CA GLY A 192 -0.42 -1.74 16.41
C GLY A 192 0.44 -2.96 16.76
N ILE A 193 -0.05 -3.85 17.62
CA ILE A 193 0.68 -5.02 18.10
C ILE A 193 0.48 -6.29 17.25
N LYS A 194 -0.39 -6.24 16.21
CA LYS A 194 -0.61 -7.38 15.30
C LYS A 194 0.37 -7.31 14.13
N ASN A 195 1.64 -7.52 14.43
CA ASN A 195 2.72 -7.42 13.46
C ASN A 195 3.77 -8.51 13.70
N PHE A 196 4.60 -8.73 12.67
CA PHE A 196 5.68 -9.71 12.67
C PHE A 196 6.57 -9.63 13.93
N TRP A 197 6.97 -8.42 14.33
CA TRP A 197 7.90 -8.23 15.45
C TRP A 197 7.31 -8.67 16.79
N THR A 198 6.02 -8.40 17.01
CA THR A 198 5.33 -8.92 18.21
C THR A 198 5.26 -10.44 18.19
N PHE A 199 4.89 -11.03 17.04
CA PHE A 199 4.70 -12.48 16.94
C PHE A 199 6.02 -13.26 17.11
N ASP A 200 7.13 -12.69 16.64
CA ASP A 200 8.48 -13.26 16.78
C ASP A 200 9.09 -13.02 18.18
N GLN A 201 8.89 -11.83 18.77
CA GLN A 201 9.65 -11.40 19.94
C GLN A 201 8.92 -11.53 21.27
N ALA A 202 7.59 -11.65 21.28
CA ALA A 202 6.82 -11.71 22.51
C ALA A 202 7.29 -12.88 23.40
N ARG A 203 7.73 -12.55 24.62
CA ARG A 203 8.26 -13.53 25.57
C ARG A 203 7.18 -13.95 26.56
N PRO A 204 6.94 -15.26 26.72
CA PRO A 204 6.03 -15.74 27.74
C PRO A 204 6.66 -15.58 29.13
N LEU A 205 5.87 -15.12 30.10
CA LEU A 205 6.24 -15.01 31.53
C LEU A 205 6.10 -16.34 32.28
N GLY A 206 5.45 -17.34 31.67
CA GLY A 206 5.19 -18.65 32.27
C GLY A 206 5.18 -19.78 31.25
N ASN A 207 4.42 -20.84 31.57
CA ASN A 207 4.40 -22.07 30.76
C ASN A 207 3.55 -21.95 29.49
N GLN A 208 2.60 -21.02 29.43
CA GLN A 208 1.82 -20.79 28.22
C GLN A 208 2.69 -20.13 27.16
N ARG A 209 2.85 -20.81 26.02
CA ARG A 209 3.65 -20.34 24.87
C ARG A 209 2.82 -20.10 23.61
N ASP A 210 1.56 -20.51 23.61
CA ASP A 210 0.66 -20.35 22.48
C ASP A 210 0.03 -18.94 22.49
N MET A 211 0.19 -18.22 21.39
CA MET A 211 -0.48 -16.94 21.14
C MET A 211 -1.70 -17.18 20.26
N ILE A 212 -2.87 -16.73 20.72
CA ILE A 212 -4.12 -16.82 19.98
C ILE A 212 -4.43 -15.46 19.37
N LEU A 213 -4.46 -15.40 18.03
CA LEU A 213 -4.78 -14.20 17.28
C LEU A 213 -6.19 -14.31 16.70
N ASN A 214 -7.06 -13.36 17.07
CA ASN A 214 -8.41 -13.27 16.53
C ASN A 214 -8.47 -12.24 15.39
N THR A 215 -9.23 -12.57 14.35
CA THR A 215 -9.54 -11.71 13.21
C THR A 215 -11.01 -11.87 12.84
N ASN A 216 -11.62 -10.79 12.36
CA ASN A 216 -12.96 -10.84 11.77
C ASN A 216 -12.90 -11.16 10.27
N ASP A 217 -11.73 -11.04 9.65
CA ASP A 217 -11.50 -11.35 8.25
C ASP A 217 -11.17 -12.85 8.10
N PRO A 218 -11.91 -13.62 7.29
CA PRO A 218 -11.57 -15.00 7.01
C PRO A 218 -10.26 -15.07 6.19
N LEU A 219 -9.46 -16.12 6.42
CA LEU A 219 -8.31 -16.39 5.56
C LEU A 219 -8.80 -16.82 4.18
N GLN A 220 -8.28 -16.19 3.13
CA GLN A 220 -8.60 -16.53 1.75
C GLN A 220 -7.58 -17.50 1.15
N ALA A 221 -6.28 -17.27 1.42
CA ALA A 221 -5.19 -18.08 0.91
C ALA A 221 -3.99 -18.11 1.88
N ILE A 222 -3.22 -19.20 1.82
CA ILE A 222 -1.91 -19.30 2.48
C ILE A 222 -0.88 -19.62 1.39
N ASN A 223 -0.49 -18.59 0.66
CA ASN A 223 0.32 -18.70 -0.56
C ASN A 223 1.41 -17.62 -0.55
N PRO A 224 2.70 -17.96 -0.71
CA PRO A 224 3.77 -16.97 -0.70
C PRO A 224 3.73 -16.02 -1.91
N LEU A 225 3.02 -16.40 -2.96
CA LEU A 225 2.91 -15.70 -4.24
C LEU A 225 1.56 -14.97 -4.43
N PHE A 226 0.71 -14.91 -3.40
CA PHE A 226 -0.56 -14.19 -3.43
C PHE A 226 -0.83 -13.44 -2.12
N ILE A 227 -1.14 -12.14 -2.21
CA ILE A 227 -1.46 -11.32 -1.02
C ILE A 227 -2.95 -10.97 -1.00
N SER A 228 -3.74 -11.91 -0.51
CA SER A 228 -5.21 -11.86 -0.47
C SER A 228 -5.81 -10.95 0.61
N GLY A 229 -5.11 -10.69 1.72
CA GLY A 229 -5.73 -9.96 2.83
C GLY A 229 -4.78 -9.60 3.97
N ALA A 230 -5.30 -8.84 4.95
CA ALA A 230 -4.56 -8.44 6.14
C ALA A 230 -4.24 -9.65 7.05
N ALA A 231 -5.24 -10.49 7.35
CA ALA A 231 -5.06 -11.69 8.15
C ALA A 231 -4.11 -12.70 7.47
N ASP A 232 -4.24 -12.86 6.16
CA ASP A 232 -3.38 -13.73 5.33
C ASP A 232 -1.93 -13.25 5.36
N SER A 233 -1.71 -11.92 5.40
CA SER A 233 -0.38 -11.33 5.54
C SER A 233 0.27 -11.68 6.88
N TRP A 234 -0.50 -11.75 7.99
CA TRP A 234 0.03 -12.18 9.28
C TRP A 234 0.56 -13.61 9.25
N VAL A 235 -0.11 -14.50 8.52
CA VAL A 235 0.30 -15.91 8.40
C VAL A 235 1.49 -16.05 7.46
N THR A 236 1.42 -15.46 6.28
CA THR A 236 2.47 -15.57 5.25
C THR A 236 3.80 -15.00 5.75
N GLU A 237 3.78 -13.87 6.46
CA GLU A 237 4.99 -13.25 7.00
C GLU A 237 5.71 -14.08 8.07
N LEU A 238 5.04 -15.04 8.70
CA LEU A 238 5.64 -15.93 9.69
C LEU A 238 6.20 -17.21 9.09
N ILE A 239 5.63 -17.65 7.97
CA ILE A 239 6.04 -18.89 7.29
C ILE A 239 7.22 -18.62 6.35
N TRP A 240 7.17 -17.56 5.54
CA TRP A 240 8.23 -17.24 4.57
C TRP A 240 9.03 -16.01 4.99
N ASP A 241 10.36 -16.14 4.88
CA ASP A 241 11.24 -15.00 5.10
C ASP A 241 11.25 -14.05 3.90
N ARG A 242 11.53 -12.78 4.17
CA ARG A 242 11.86 -11.75 3.18
C ARG A 242 13.32 -11.32 3.41
N LEU A 243 13.99 -10.79 2.37
CA LEU A 243 15.38 -10.32 2.50
C LEU A 243 15.50 -9.23 3.57
N PHE A 244 14.57 -8.28 3.54
CA PHE A 244 14.41 -7.23 4.54
C PHE A 244 13.01 -7.27 5.14
N ARG A 245 12.82 -6.63 6.29
CA ARG A 245 11.50 -6.34 6.87
C ARG A 245 11.44 -4.89 7.27
N VAL A 246 10.27 -4.28 7.21
CA VAL A 246 10.09 -2.92 7.74
C VAL A 246 10.01 -2.99 9.27
N GLY A 247 10.93 -2.29 9.91
CA GLY A 247 11.01 -2.18 11.36
C GLY A 247 9.83 -1.44 11.99
N PRO A 248 9.71 -1.46 13.32
CA PRO A 248 8.69 -0.69 14.04
C PRO A 248 8.78 0.83 13.79
N ASP A 249 9.98 1.29 13.46
CA ASP A 249 10.34 2.67 13.06
C ASP A 249 9.98 3.01 11.60
N GLY A 250 9.44 2.07 10.82
CA GLY A 250 9.10 2.27 9.42
C GLY A 250 10.30 2.17 8.45
N LEU A 251 11.50 1.80 8.94
CA LEU A 251 12.71 1.70 8.13
C LEU A 251 13.04 0.25 7.77
N PRO A 252 13.70 -0.02 6.62
CA PRO A 252 14.06 -1.38 6.23
C PRO A 252 15.14 -1.93 7.17
N LYS A 253 14.93 -3.13 7.70
CA LYS A 253 15.85 -3.88 8.55
C LYS A 253 16.24 -5.18 7.86
N PRO A 254 17.55 -5.51 7.77
CA PRO A 254 17.97 -6.82 7.28
C PRO A 254 17.27 -7.94 8.06
N TRP A 255 16.78 -8.96 7.35
CA TRP A 255 16.17 -10.13 7.96
C TRP A 255 16.80 -11.41 7.42
N ALA A 256 16.34 -11.97 6.28
CA ALA A 256 17.06 -13.07 5.64
C ALA A 256 18.40 -12.60 5.04
N ALA A 257 18.48 -11.35 4.62
CA ALA A 257 19.76 -10.70 4.36
C ALA A 257 20.47 -10.38 5.69
N GLU A 258 21.77 -10.60 5.73
CA GLU A 258 22.66 -10.03 6.75
C GLU A 258 22.84 -8.53 6.51
N LYS A 259 22.98 -8.14 5.24
CA LYS A 259 23.16 -6.73 4.81
C LYS A 259 22.90 -6.55 3.31
N ALA A 260 22.79 -5.28 2.91
CA ALA A 260 22.84 -4.86 1.51
C ALA A 260 23.79 -3.67 1.37
N ASP A 261 24.71 -3.74 0.42
CA ASP A 261 25.71 -2.72 0.14
C ASP A 261 25.49 -2.18 -1.28
N TRP A 262 25.17 -0.89 -1.41
CA TRP A 262 25.11 -0.23 -2.72
C TRP A 262 26.52 -0.09 -3.28
N VAL A 263 26.74 -0.61 -4.48
CA VAL A 263 28.00 -0.49 -5.24
C VAL A 263 28.01 0.83 -6.00
N ASP A 264 26.86 1.23 -6.54
CA ASP A 264 26.62 2.49 -7.24
C ASP A 264 25.12 2.86 -7.14
N SER A 265 24.61 3.78 -7.97
CA SER A 265 23.20 4.23 -7.90
C SER A 265 22.17 3.22 -8.41
N VAL A 266 22.59 2.15 -9.09
CA VAL A 266 21.72 1.11 -9.68
C VAL A 266 22.12 -0.31 -9.30
N THR A 267 23.29 -0.51 -8.72
CA THR A 267 23.82 -1.82 -8.35
C THR A 267 23.95 -1.97 -6.84
N LEU A 268 23.45 -3.08 -6.30
CA LEU A 268 23.65 -3.44 -4.89
C LEU A 268 23.93 -4.93 -4.72
N ASP A 269 24.80 -5.24 -3.76
CA ASP A 269 25.10 -6.60 -3.33
C ASP A 269 24.35 -6.91 -2.03
N VAL A 270 23.53 -7.95 -2.05
CA VAL A 270 22.81 -8.47 -0.88
C VAL A 270 23.54 -9.71 -0.37
N THR A 271 23.93 -9.69 0.90
CA THR A 271 24.54 -10.86 1.56
C THR A 271 23.47 -11.59 2.37
N LEU A 272 23.22 -12.86 2.06
CA LEU A 272 22.28 -13.74 2.75
C LEU A 272 22.86 -14.22 4.08
N ARG A 273 22.05 -14.31 5.13
CA ARG A 273 22.42 -14.95 6.40
C ARG A 273 22.85 -16.39 6.16
N ARG A 274 23.90 -16.82 6.85
CA ARG A 274 24.40 -18.20 6.78
C ARG A 274 23.55 -19.16 7.60
N GLY A 275 23.50 -20.42 7.17
CA GLY A 275 22.87 -21.50 7.94
C GLY A 275 21.35 -21.52 7.92
N MET A 276 20.71 -20.67 7.10
CA MET A 276 19.26 -20.69 6.90
C MET A 276 18.80 -22.03 6.31
N LYS A 277 17.65 -22.51 6.77
CA LYS A 277 17.03 -23.74 6.29
C LYS A 277 15.55 -23.53 6.02
N TRP A 278 15.08 -24.17 4.96
CA TRP A 278 13.66 -24.41 4.74
C TRP A 278 13.10 -25.30 5.84
N HIS A 279 11.78 -25.25 6.05
CA HIS A 279 11.10 -26.04 7.07
C HIS A 279 11.22 -27.55 6.85
N ASP A 280 11.50 -27.97 5.61
CA ASP A 280 11.81 -29.35 5.19
C ASP A 280 13.28 -29.77 5.43
N GLY A 281 14.11 -28.86 5.95
CA GLY A 281 15.51 -29.10 6.31
C GLY A 281 16.54 -28.79 5.22
N ARG A 282 16.12 -28.51 3.97
CA ARG A 282 17.04 -28.10 2.90
C ARG A 282 17.63 -26.71 3.18
N PRO A 283 18.88 -26.44 2.77
CA PRO A 283 19.46 -25.11 2.94
C PRO A 283 18.73 -24.06 2.09
N VAL A 284 18.57 -22.85 2.62
CA VAL A 284 18.20 -21.67 1.82
C VAL A 284 19.46 -21.12 1.17
N THR A 285 19.43 -20.90 -0.14
CA THR A 285 20.62 -20.49 -0.91
C THR A 285 20.35 -19.25 -1.75
N ALA A 286 21.41 -18.67 -2.32
CA ALA A 286 21.29 -17.63 -3.34
C ALA A 286 20.40 -18.06 -4.54
N ASP A 287 20.33 -19.34 -4.88
CA ASP A 287 19.51 -19.81 -6.01
C ASP A 287 18.01 -19.69 -5.72
N ASP A 288 17.60 -19.90 -4.46
CA ASP A 288 16.22 -19.67 -4.03
C ASP A 288 15.85 -18.19 -4.08
N VAL A 289 16.76 -17.32 -3.63
CA VAL A 289 16.57 -15.87 -3.71
C VAL A 289 16.45 -15.43 -5.16
N ILE A 290 17.39 -15.82 -6.03
CA ILE A 290 17.34 -15.47 -7.45
C ILE A 290 16.01 -15.94 -8.06
N PHE A 291 15.63 -17.20 -7.82
CA PHE A 291 14.36 -17.74 -8.31
C PHE A 291 13.15 -16.92 -7.84
N SER A 292 13.11 -16.53 -6.56
CA SER A 292 12.02 -15.75 -5.96
C SER A 292 11.82 -14.38 -6.64
N TYR A 293 12.90 -13.76 -7.12
CA TYR A 293 12.86 -12.45 -7.79
C TYR A 293 12.73 -12.57 -9.31
N THR A 294 13.11 -13.71 -9.91
CA THR A 294 12.93 -13.95 -11.36
C THR A 294 11.56 -14.51 -11.70
N ALA A 295 10.93 -15.30 -10.81
CA ALA A 295 9.63 -15.91 -11.05
C ALA A 295 8.54 -14.88 -11.44
N PRO A 296 8.44 -13.70 -10.79
CA PRO A 296 7.46 -12.69 -11.16
C PRO A 296 7.78 -11.89 -12.42
N LEU A 297 8.92 -12.13 -13.09
CA LEU A 297 9.18 -11.54 -14.41
C LEU A 297 8.34 -12.21 -15.51
N GLY A 298 7.94 -13.46 -15.31
CA GLY A 298 6.97 -14.17 -16.17
C GLY A 298 5.54 -13.67 -15.98
N ASP A 299 4.56 -14.40 -16.52
CA ASP A 299 3.13 -14.06 -16.37
C ASP A 299 2.44 -14.84 -15.24
N GLU A 300 3.12 -15.85 -14.72
CA GLU A 300 2.56 -16.81 -13.75
C GLU A 300 2.49 -16.27 -12.32
N VAL A 301 3.13 -15.13 -12.04
CA VAL A 301 3.10 -14.49 -10.72
C VAL A 301 2.76 -13.00 -10.86
N PRO A 302 1.55 -12.66 -11.33
CA PRO A 302 1.22 -11.29 -11.71
C PRO A 302 1.19 -10.32 -10.50
N MET A 303 0.73 -10.77 -9.33
CA MET A 303 0.72 -9.96 -8.10
C MET A 303 2.08 -9.33 -7.76
N TYR A 304 3.19 -10.07 -7.93
CA TYR A 304 4.53 -9.61 -7.52
C TYR A 304 5.33 -8.96 -8.66
N LYS A 305 4.88 -9.08 -9.91
CA LYS A 305 5.53 -8.50 -11.10
C LYS A 305 5.85 -7.01 -10.97
N PRO A 306 4.98 -6.14 -10.42
CA PRO A 306 5.28 -4.72 -10.26
C PRO A 306 6.50 -4.43 -9.36
N PHE A 307 6.82 -5.31 -8.41
CA PHE A 307 7.90 -5.11 -7.44
C PHE A 307 9.28 -5.52 -7.97
N VAL A 308 9.32 -6.25 -9.08
CA VAL A 308 10.58 -6.71 -9.72
C VAL A 308 10.87 -6.06 -11.07
N ARG A 309 9.91 -5.29 -11.63
CA ARG A 309 10.03 -4.69 -12.98
C ARG A 309 11.29 -3.83 -13.19
N ASN A 310 11.76 -3.16 -12.14
CA ASN A 310 12.95 -2.31 -12.21
C ASN A 310 14.26 -3.10 -12.09
N ILE A 311 14.21 -4.41 -11.86
CA ILE A 311 15.40 -5.25 -11.88
C ILE A 311 15.75 -5.54 -13.34
N GLU A 312 16.95 -5.13 -13.74
CA GLU A 312 17.52 -5.46 -15.04
C GLU A 312 18.15 -6.85 -15.02
N LYS A 313 18.94 -7.12 -13.97
CA LYS A 313 19.73 -8.35 -13.85
C LYS A 313 19.90 -8.76 -12.40
N ILE A 314 19.98 -10.06 -12.17
CA ILE A 314 20.35 -10.65 -10.88
C ILE A 314 21.50 -11.62 -11.11
N GLU A 315 22.60 -11.46 -10.37
CA GLU A 315 23.79 -12.32 -10.49
C GLU A 315 24.09 -13.06 -9.18
N LYS A 316 24.35 -14.36 -9.29
CA LYS A 316 24.96 -15.12 -8.20
C LYS A 316 26.45 -14.78 -8.14
N ARG A 317 26.88 -14.02 -7.13
CA ARG A 317 28.31 -13.72 -6.90
C ARG A 317 28.98 -14.81 -6.06
N SER A 318 28.21 -15.45 -5.19
CA SER A 318 28.56 -16.67 -4.43
C SER A 318 27.28 -17.32 -3.91
N ASP A 319 27.37 -18.41 -3.13
CA ASP A 319 26.21 -19.05 -2.51
C ASP A 319 25.44 -18.17 -1.51
N THR A 320 26.06 -17.10 -1.01
CA THR A 320 25.45 -16.16 -0.06
C THR A 320 25.48 -14.71 -0.53
N VAL A 321 25.97 -14.40 -1.73
CA VAL A 321 26.02 -13.02 -2.22
C VAL A 321 25.32 -12.94 -3.56
N ILE A 322 24.27 -12.11 -3.60
CA ILE A 322 23.41 -11.88 -4.75
C ILE A 322 23.56 -10.42 -5.16
N ARG A 323 23.91 -10.17 -6.43
CA ARG A 323 23.94 -8.82 -6.99
C ARG A 323 22.64 -8.52 -7.70
N PHE A 324 22.00 -7.42 -7.33
CA PHE A 324 20.88 -6.84 -8.07
C PHE A 324 21.39 -5.63 -8.87
N VAL A 325 21.02 -5.58 -10.15
CA VAL A 325 21.26 -4.45 -11.04
C VAL A 325 19.89 -3.92 -11.47
N LEU A 326 19.66 -2.63 -11.24
CA LEU A 326 18.41 -1.94 -11.54
C LEU A 326 18.50 -1.21 -12.88
N ARG A 327 17.37 -1.07 -13.57
CA ARG A 327 17.27 -0.35 -14.85
C ARG A 327 17.48 1.15 -14.66
N GLU A 328 17.03 1.67 -13.53
CA GLU A 328 17.19 3.05 -13.11
C GLU A 328 17.31 3.16 -11.58
N PRO A 329 17.88 4.26 -11.05
CA PRO A 329 17.95 4.47 -9.62
C PRO A 329 16.56 4.41 -8.97
N TYR A 330 16.43 3.64 -7.88
CA TYR A 330 15.15 3.48 -7.19
C TYR A 330 15.36 3.50 -5.69
N ALA A 331 15.20 4.68 -5.10
CA ALA A 331 15.37 4.95 -3.69
C ALA A 331 14.57 4.02 -2.75
N PRO A 332 13.31 3.64 -3.05
CA PRO A 332 12.55 2.76 -2.17
C PRO A 332 12.87 1.27 -2.34
N PHE A 333 13.85 0.85 -3.16
CA PHE A 333 14.09 -0.56 -3.51
C PHE A 333 14.16 -1.52 -2.29
N LEU A 334 14.81 -1.09 -1.19
CA LEU A 334 14.90 -1.90 0.03
C LEU A 334 13.53 -2.16 0.68
N ILE A 335 12.62 -1.18 0.66
CA ILE A 335 11.27 -1.31 1.23
C ILE A 335 10.32 -1.93 0.19
N ALA A 336 10.26 -1.35 -1.01
CA ALA A 336 9.28 -1.66 -2.04
C ALA A 336 9.53 -2.98 -2.79
N SER A 337 10.75 -3.52 -2.73
CA SER A 337 11.08 -4.81 -3.35
C SER A 337 11.65 -5.78 -2.31
N LEU A 338 12.73 -5.42 -1.61
CA LEU A 338 13.40 -6.37 -0.71
C LEU A 338 12.62 -6.71 0.57
N SER A 339 11.67 -5.84 0.98
CA SER A 339 10.80 -6.06 2.12
C SER A 339 9.38 -6.54 1.77
N LYS A 340 9.08 -6.71 0.46
CA LYS A 340 7.76 -7.16 -0.03
C LYS A 340 7.75 -8.61 -0.49
N LEU A 341 8.81 -9.06 -1.18
CA LEU A 341 8.84 -10.41 -1.73
C LEU A 341 9.19 -11.45 -0.67
N ASN A 342 8.39 -12.52 -0.63
CA ASN A 342 8.71 -13.74 0.09
C ASN A 342 9.78 -14.52 -0.68
N ILE A 343 10.78 -15.03 0.03
CA ILE A 343 11.71 -16.01 -0.52
C ILE A 343 10.97 -17.35 -0.57
N ILE A 344 10.93 -17.97 -1.74
CA ILE A 344 10.23 -19.23 -1.99
C ILE A 344 11.22 -20.38 -2.26
N PRO A 345 10.93 -21.60 -1.80
CA PRO A 345 11.78 -22.76 -2.06
C PRO A 345 11.75 -23.13 -3.54
N LYS A 346 12.87 -22.91 -4.24
CA LYS A 346 12.95 -23.16 -5.69
C LYS A 346 12.57 -24.60 -6.03
N HIS A 347 13.01 -25.57 -5.22
CA HIS A 347 12.75 -26.99 -5.45
C HIS A 347 11.28 -27.41 -5.34
N ILE A 348 10.41 -26.57 -4.77
CA ILE A 348 8.96 -26.79 -4.70
C ILE A 348 8.27 -25.97 -5.80
N TRP A 349 8.61 -24.69 -5.91
CA TRP A 349 7.86 -23.77 -6.75
C TRP A 349 8.28 -23.78 -8.22
N GLU A 350 9.51 -24.15 -8.56
CA GLU A 350 9.94 -24.29 -9.97
C GLU A 350 9.08 -25.31 -10.75
N PRO A 351 8.87 -26.55 -10.28
CA PRO A 351 7.99 -27.49 -10.99
C PRO A 351 6.52 -27.06 -10.99
N VAL A 352 6.04 -26.37 -9.95
CA VAL A 352 4.68 -25.82 -9.89
C VAL A 352 4.48 -24.76 -10.98
N LEU A 353 5.39 -23.78 -11.07
CA LEU A 353 5.30 -22.74 -12.09
C LEU A 353 5.46 -23.32 -13.52
N ALA A 354 6.31 -24.34 -13.70
CA ALA A 354 6.46 -25.00 -15.00
C ALA A 354 5.19 -25.75 -15.46
N ASP A 355 4.40 -26.29 -14.52
CA ASP A 355 3.09 -26.88 -14.79
C ASP A 355 2.02 -25.81 -15.08
N LEU A 356 1.98 -24.74 -14.27
CA LEU A 356 1.05 -23.61 -14.44
C LEU A 356 1.24 -22.87 -15.76
N ALA A 357 2.47 -22.75 -16.28
CA ALA A 357 2.74 -22.15 -17.58
C ALA A 357 2.04 -22.85 -18.77
N ARG A 358 1.44 -24.03 -18.54
CA ARG A 358 0.68 -24.80 -19.55
C ARG A 358 -0.83 -24.76 -19.28
N LYS A 359 -1.27 -23.92 -18.35
CA LYS A 359 -2.64 -23.85 -17.83
C LYS A 359 -3.14 -22.40 -17.86
N PRO A 360 -4.46 -22.18 -17.84
CA PRO A 360 -5.02 -20.83 -17.74
C PRO A 360 -4.86 -20.20 -16.34
N GLU A 361 -4.64 -21.03 -15.30
CA GLU A 361 -4.38 -20.55 -13.94
C GLU A 361 -2.93 -20.08 -13.74
N ASN A 362 -2.74 -19.21 -12.75
CA ASN A 362 -1.43 -18.72 -12.34
C ASN A 362 -1.11 -19.15 -10.89
N ALA A 363 0.02 -18.69 -10.35
CA ALA A 363 0.48 -19.07 -9.02
C ALA A 363 -0.48 -18.66 -7.90
N GLU A 364 -1.36 -17.68 -8.12
CA GLU A 364 -2.26 -17.14 -7.09
C GLU A 364 -3.39 -18.11 -6.72
N SER A 365 -3.76 -19.00 -7.65
CA SER A 365 -4.77 -20.05 -7.41
C SER A 365 -4.20 -21.29 -6.72
N TYR A 366 -2.87 -21.43 -6.68
CA TYR A 366 -2.22 -22.61 -6.14
C TYR A 366 -2.14 -22.55 -4.60
N GLN A 367 -2.41 -23.69 -3.96
CA GLN A 367 -2.30 -23.83 -2.51
C GLN A 367 -1.47 -25.07 -2.19
N GLU A 368 -0.31 -24.86 -1.57
CA GLU A 368 0.49 -25.96 -1.01
C GLU A 368 -0.34 -26.70 0.05
N ALA A 369 -0.32 -28.03 0.01
CA ALA A 369 -0.96 -28.86 1.05
C ALA A 369 -0.29 -28.69 2.42
N THR A 370 1.03 -28.46 2.41
CA THR A 370 1.81 -28.10 3.60
C THR A 370 2.80 -27.02 3.20
N PRO A 371 2.45 -25.74 3.41
CA PRO A 371 3.36 -24.62 3.18
C PRO A 371 4.75 -24.84 3.75
N ILE A 372 5.76 -24.81 2.87
CA ILE A 372 7.17 -24.86 3.25
C ILE A 372 7.78 -23.47 3.09
N GLY A 373 8.19 -22.88 4.20
CA GLY A 373 8.93 -21.62 4.21
C GLY A 373 10.23 -21.71 5.00
N SER A 374 10.81 -20.56 5.29
CA SER A 374 12.10 -20.41 6.00
C SER A 374 11.99 -19.51 7.23
N GLY A 375 10.78 -18.99 7.49
CA GLY A 375 10.49 -18.12 8.62
C GLY A 375 10.40 -18.84 9.96
N PRO A 376 10.17 -18.10 11.06
CA PRO A 376 10.22 -18.63 12.41
C PRO A 376 9.11 -19.63 12.75
N PHE A 377 8.01 -19.66 11.99
CA PHE A 377 6.87 -20.55 12.27
C PHE A 377 6.64 -21.54 11.12
N LYS A 378 6.39 -22.80 11.48
CA LYS A 378 5.99 -23.85 10.53
C LYS A 378 4.48 -23.94 10.48
N PHE A 379 3.95 -24.13 9.28
CA PHE A 379 2.54 -24.47 9.11
C PHE A 379 2.24 -25.83 9.74
N VAL A 380 1.12 -25.92 10.47
CA VAL A 380 0.63 -27.18 11.07
C VAL A 380 -0.68 -27.61 10.40
N GLN A 381 -1.69 -26.73 10.40
CA GLN A 381 -2.99 -27.03 9.82
C GLN A 381 -3.77 -25.76 9.50
N TRP A 382 -4.70 -25.87 8.55
CA TRP A 382 -5.74 -24.89 8.29
C TRP A 382 -7.10 -25.61 8.30
N LYS A 383 -7.88 -25.36 9.36
CA LYS A 383 -9.25 -25.87 9.47
C LYS A 383 -10.18 -24.86 8.81
N LYS A 384 -10.61 -25.13 7.58
CA LYS A 384 -11.63 -24.32 6.91
C LYS A 384 -12.95 -24.49 7.67
N SER A 385 -13.55 -23.37 8.04
CA SER A 385 -14.87 -23.30 8.69
C SER A 385 -15.99 -23.59 7.72
#